data_AF-A0A517N485-F1
#
_entry.id   AF-A0A517N485-F1
#
_cell.length_a   1.000
_cell.length_b   1.000
_cell.length_c   1.000
_cell.angle_alpha   90.00
_cell.angle_beta   90.00
_cell.angle_gamma   90.00
#
_symmetry.space_group_name_H-M   'P 1'
#
loop_
_entity.id
_entity.type
_entity.pdbx_description
1 polymer ?
#
loop_
_entity_poly.entity_id
_entity_poly.type
_entity_poly.pdbx_seq_one_letter_code
_entity_poly.pdbx_strand_id
1 'polypeptide(L)'
;MNRFSSSTQIAIPIIAMMLATAATANADPPIDQHFHANELVESIEVFVQTQVDGQTISEPVALDLGLGFPLWLHPLGRDPAQFAPFGASPTHASVSEVIAPGEPATFTFSSDTDSGADALRSCTAMLADVRLSDISRVGLCADGRSDWVLDSIKIAINGKPFVSRTGLNSHIQDEQALAQVRLSELRSGTIPIIEEAQSLEELVRSGLATDDEEQRLRDIAETLVPMLQEQNRIERQLAGNYPWFLLGDFQSPWRNGHPISSMTVTLVAAAHTGANTHNFLYYQTGGRKYSLTSPTQPLDSDVRPQVFPIDLIGGPATAADLRGHSIGMLGDPAPSNSVPDRAHVSRMIVEVDGRVVYDSEKNELDRLSLEAVRLIPPAHVDATGDMVRNSPIAREAFVWHAGSAMGLDLVGGGAAALPAPTDKTWPAPEQGLTHEDSSEAVTDPGEDTGAFDLFPGESFDVPGGL
;
A
#
# COMPACT_ATOMS: atom_id res chain seq x y z
N MET A 1 -64.48 37.21 12.96
CA MET A 1 -63.95 35.85 13.16
C MET A 1 -63.48 35.32 11.82
N ASN A 2 -62.17 35.06 11.68
CA ASN A 2 -61.49 34.03 10.87
C ASN A 2 -61.91 33.83 9.39
N ARG A 3 -61.03 33.69 8.39
CA ARG A 3 -59.58 33.46 8.36
C ARG A 3 -59.12 33.70 6.90
N PHE A 4 -57.85 34.10 6.78
CA PHE A 4 -57.08 34.26 5.56
C PHE A 4 -57.01 32.97 4.72
N SER A 5 -57.06 33.09 3.39
CA SER A 5 -56.62 32.07 2.44
C SER A 5 -55.20 32.44 2.00
N SER A 6 -54.24 31.61 2.41
CA SER A 6 -52.83 31.77 2.11
C SER A 6 -52.47 31.04 0.83
N SER A 7 -51.85 31.80 -0.06
CA SER A 7 -51.07 31.42 -1.23
C SER A 7 -50.12 30.24 -0.99
N THR A 8 -50.23 29.21 -1.83
CA THR A 8 -49.25 28.14 -1.97
C THR A 8 -48.14 28.62 -2.91
N GLN A 9 -47.04 29.11 -2.34
CA GLN A 9 -45.78 29.28 -3.07
C GLN A 9 -45.04 27.95 -3.05
N ILE A 10 -44.83 27.39 -4.23
CA ILE A 10 -43.97 26.23 -4.48
C ILE A 10 -42.53 26.68 -4.24
N ALA A 11 -41.91 26.14 -3.20
CA ALA A 11 -40.50 26.34 -2.92
C ALA A 11 -39.68 25.49 -3.92
N ILE A 12 -38.95 26.17 -4.80
CA ILE A 12 -37.88 25.59 -5.62
C ILE A 12 -36.66 25.47 -4.69
N PRO A 13 -36.01 24.30 -4.55
CA PRO A 13 -34.77 24.21 -3.80
C PRO A 13 -33.68 24.93 -4.61
N ILE A 14 -33.16 26.00 -4.01
CA ILE A 14 -31.98 26.71 -4.49
C ILE A 14 -30.79 25.75 -4.34
N ILE A 15 -30.32 25.20 -5.46
CA ILE A 15 -29.00 24.59 -5.56
C ILE A 15 -28.01 25.72 -5.35
N ALA A 16 -27.39 25.79 -4.18
CA ALA A 16 -26.29 26.68 -3.90
C ALA A 16 -25.07 26.20 -4.68
N MET A 17 -24.92 26.72 -5.90
CA MET A 17 -23.70 26.63 -6.68
C MET A 17 -22.65 27.48 -5.96
N MET A 18 -21.84 26.87 -5.08
CA MET A 18 -20.65 27.54 -4.53
C MET A 18 -19.68 27.77 -5.69
N LEU A 19 -19.68 29.01 -6.18
CA LEU A 19 -18.59 29.55 -6.97
C LEU A 19 -17.35 29.56 -6.10
N ALA A 20 -16.40 28.68 -6.41
CA ALA A 20 -15.02 28.79 -5.96
C ALA A 20 -14.56 30.22 -6.24
N THR A 21 -14.26 30.99 -5.19
CA THR A 21 -13.49 32.22 -5.32
C THR A 21 -12.16 31.83 -5.95
N ALA A 22 -11.97 32.22 -7.21
CA ALA A 22 -10.72 32.06 -7.91
C ALA A 22 -9.64 32.82 -7.13
N ALA A 23 -8.86 32.10 -6.33
CA ALA A 23 -7.58 32.58 -5.87
C ALA A 23 -6.78 32.95 -7.12
N THR A 24 -6.27 34.17 -7.18
CA THR A 24 -5.28 34.55 -8.20
C THR A 24 -3.99 33.79 -7.90
N ALA A 25 -3.93 32.55 -8.35
CA ALA A 25 -2.71 31.78 -8.38
C ALA A 25 -1.83 32.40 -9.46
N ASN A 26 -0.67 32.93 -9.08
CA ASN A 26 0.44 32.95 -10.01
C ASN A 26 0.62 31.50 -10.43
N ALA A 27 0.37 31.19 -11.70
CA ALA A 27 0.54 29.84 -12.20
C ALA A 27 2.02 29.47 -12.00
N ASP A 28 2.27 28.50 -11.11
CA ASP A 28 3.59 27.89 -11.00
C ASP A 28 4.01 27.43 -12.40
N PRO A 29 5.30 27.54 -12.76
CA PRO A 29 5.78 27.02 -14.01
C PRO A 29 5.41 25.53 -14.16
N PRO A 30 5.10 25.06 -15.37
CA PRO A 30 4.82 23.65 -15.63
C PRO A 30 5.89 22.73 -15.02
N ILE A 31 5.45 21.71 -14.27
CA ILE A 31 6.33 20.79 -13.52
C ILE A 31 7.40 20.16 -14.43
N ASP A 32 7.07 19.89 -15.69
CA ASP A 32 7.96 19.30 -16.69
C ASP A 32 9.13 20.21 -17.12
N GLN A 33 9.17 21.48 -16.70
CA GLN A 33 10.31 22.37 -16.93
C GLN A 33 11.47 22.12 -15.95
N HIS A 34 11.19 21.57 -14.76
CA HIS A 34 12.18 21.40 -13.68
C HIS A 34 12.53 19.94 -13.39
N PHE A 35 11.74 19.01 -13.93
CA PHE A 35 11.85 17.58 -13.66
C PHE A 35 11.88 16.75 -14.94
N HIS A 36 12.62 15.65 -14.89
CA HIS A 36 12.53 14.59 -15.91
C HIS A 36 11.61 13.47 -15.42
N ALA A 37 10.79 12.91 -16.32
CA ALA A 37 9.86 11.82 -16.01
C ALA A 37 10.53 10.65 -15.27
N ASN A 38 11.75 10.29 -15.69
CA ASN A 38 12.51 9.16 -15.16
C ASN A 38 13.45 9.53 -13.99
N GLU A 39 13.43 10.78 -13.52
CA GLU A 39 14.18 11.19 -12.33
C GLU A 39 13.67 10.39 -11.13
N LEU A 40 14.59 9.78 -10.38
CA LEU A 40 14.28 9.06 -9.15
C LEU A 40 13.89 10.06 -8.06
N VAL A 41 12.94 9.67 -7.22
CA VAL A 41 12.57 10.41 -6.01
C VAL A 41 13.47 9.94 -4.89
N GLU A 42 14.46 10.75 -4.54
CA GLU A 42 15.41 10.47 -3.45
C GLU A 42 14.99 11.17 -2.16
N SER A 43 14.36 12.35 -2.27
CA SER A 43 13.78 13.04 -1.13
C SER A 43 12.48 13.76 -1.47
N ILE A 44 11.59 13.80 -0.48
CA ILE A 44 10.35 14.57 -0.51
C ILE A 44 10.29 15.40 0.77
N GLU A 45 10.17 16.71 0.64
CA GLU A 45 9.91 17.62 1.75
C GLU A 45 8.47 18.12 1.65
N VAL A 46 7.70 17.95 2.72
CA VAL A 46 6.29 18.30 2.81
C VAL A 46 6.14 19.38 3.87
N PHE A 47 5.67 20.55 3.45
CA PHE A 47 5.28 21.64 4.33
C PHE A 47 3.76 21.72 4.39
N VAL A 48 3.21 21.77 5.59
CA VAL A 48 1.77 21.96 5.84
C VAL A 48 1.60 23.10 6.83
N GLN A 49 0.62 23.97 6.57
CA GLN A 49 0.22 25.01 7.52
C GLN A 49 -1.31 25.07 7.59
N THR A 50 -1.83 25.22 8.80
CA THR A 50 -3.26 25.43 9.06
C THR A 50 -3.59 26.91 9.19
N GLN A 51 -4.86 27.27 9.05
CA GLN A 51 -5.31 28.62 9.38
C GLN A 51 -5.38 28.84 10.91
N VAL A 52 -5.33 30.10 11.32
CA VAL A 52 -5.33 30.52 12.75
C VAL A 52 -6.68 30.32 13.44
N ASP A 53 -7.76 30.21 12.68
CA ASP A 53 -9.15 30.04 13.14
C ASP A 53 -9.59 28.57 13.18
N GLY A 54 -8.77 27.65 12.68
CA GLY A 54 -8.99 26.21 12.81
C GLY A 54 -8.64 25.64 14.19
N GLN A 55 -8.93 24.36 14.39
CA GLN A 55 -8.49 23.60 15.56
C GLN A 55 -7.05 23.08 15.40
N THR A 56 -6.43 22.72 16.53
CA THR A 56 -5.14 22.01 16.56
C THR A 56 -5.27 20.67 15.86
N ILE A 57 -4.29 20.31 15.03
CA ILE A 57 -4.18 18.94 14.49
C ILE A 57 -3.56 18.06 15.58
N SER A 58 -4.30 17.05 16.03
CA SER A 58 -3.84 16.02 16.98
C SER A 58 -4.24 14.61 16.53
N GLU A 59 -4.32 14.40 15.22
CA GLU A 59 -4.70 13.14 14.57
C GLU A 59 -3.70 12.73 13.48
N PRO A 60 -3.59 11.42 13.15
CA PRO A 60 -2.72 10.96 12.09
C PRO A 60 -3.10 11.60 10.75
N VAL A 61 -2.11 12.20 10.10
CA VAL A 61 -2.23 12.73 8.74
C VAL A 61 -1.24 12.00 7.85
N ALA A 62 -1.64 11.72 6.60
CA ALA A 62 -0.75 11.22 5.57
C ALA A 62 -0.87 12.04 4.29
N LEU A 63 0.24 12.19 3.59
CA LEU A 63 0.30 12.64 2.21
C LEU A 63 0.11 11.43 1.28
N ASP A 64 -0.80 11.57 0.32
CA ASP A 64 -1.04 10.60 -0.73
C ASP A 64 -0.59 11.15 -2.09
N LEU A 65 0.41 10.49 -2.67
CA LEU A 65 0.95 10.80 -4.00
C LEU A 65 0.41 9.89 -5.11
N GLY A 66 -0.51 8.97 -4.74
CA GLY A 66 -1.05 7.93 -5.59
C GLY A 66 -0.05 6.81 -5.89
N LEU A 67 0.90 6.54 -4.99
CA LEU A 67 1.94 5.52 -5.15
C LEU A 67 1.50 4.12 -4.66
N GLY A 68 0.29 3.99 -4.09
CA GLY A 68 -0.20 2.75 -3.46
C GLY A 68 0.20 2.62 -1.99
N PHE A 69 1.05 3.52 -1.50
CA PHE A 69 1.43 3.63 -0.09
C PHE A 69 1.36 5.11 0.36
N PRO A 70 1.00 5.37 1.63
CA PRO A 70 0.97 6.72 2.19
C PRO A 70 2.35 7.19 2.66
N LEU A 71 2.54 8.50 2.67
CA LEU A 71 3.62 9.17 3.39
C LEU A 71 3.05 9.72 4.70
N TRP A 72 3.24 9.00 5.79
CA TRP A 72 2.72 9.40 7.10
C TRP A 72 3.44 10.66 7.59
N LEU A 73 2.71 11.71 7.96
CA LEU A 73 3.27 12.92 8.58
C LEU A 73 3.61 12.68 10.06
N HIS A 74 4.27 11.55 10.35
CA HIS A 74 4.61 11.11 11.70
C HIS A 74 5.65 12.05 12.35
N PRO A 75 5.58 12.34 13.67
CA PRO A 75 4.70 11.74 14.69
C PRO A 75 3.35 12.44 14.90
N LEU A 76 2.87 13.25 13.95
CA LEU A 76 1.61 13.98 14.09
C LEU A 76 0.43 13.05 14.44
N GLY A 77 -0.24 13.37 15.55
CA GLY A 77 -1.41 12.68 16.08
C GLY A 77 -1.17 11.24 16.52
N ARG A 78 0.09 10.85 16.76
CA ARG A 78 0.50 9.54 17.27
C ARG A 78 1.47 9.72 18.43
N ASP A 79 1.52 8.75 19.33
CA ASP A 79 2.62 8.65 20.29
C ASP A 79 3.94 8.49 19.50
N PRO A 80 5.00 9.28 19.76
CA PRO A 80 6.29 9.15 19.08
C PRO A 80 6.93 7.77 19.21
N ALA A 81 6.54 6.98 20.21
CA ALA A 81 6.97 5.58 20.38
C ALA A 81 6.15 4.60 19.53
N GLN A 82 4.99 5.01 19.00
CA GLN A 82 4.15 4.20 18.13
C GLN A 82 4.64 4.30 16.69
N PHE A 83 4.89 3.16 16.05
CA PHE A 83 5.24 3.14 14.64
C PHE A 83 4.03 3.45 13.74
N ALA A 84 4.31 4.13 12.63
CA ALA A 84 3.32 4.26 11.57
C ALA A 84 3.01 2.87 10.97
N PRO A 85 1.78 2.64 10.47
CA PRO A 85 1.44 1.41 9.75
C PRO A 85 2.14 1.40 8.38
N PHE A 86 1.80 0.44 7.50
CA PHE A 86 2.32 0.37 6.14
C PHE A 86 2.38 1.75 5.44
N GLY A 87 3.54 2.11 4.92
CA GLY A 87 3.82 3.40 4.32
C GLY A 87 5.21 3.90 4.64
N ALA A 88 5.54 5.11 4.16
CA ALA A 88 6.80 5.77 4.47
C ALA A 88 6.63 6.63 5.74
N SER A 89 7.59 6.52 6.65
CA SER A 89 7.76 7.46 7.76
C SER A 89 8.81 8.52 7.42
N PRO A 90 8.71 9.75 7.94
CA PRO A 90 9.67 10.79 7.64
C PRO A 90 10.96 10.55 8.42
N THR A 91 12.08 10.88 7.81
CA THR A 91 13.38 10.91 8.47
C THR A 91 13.48 12.10 9.42
N HIS A 92 12.83 13.22 9.10
CA HIS A 92 12.77 14.40 9.97
C HIS A 92 11.38 15.01 10.02
N ALA A 93 10.98 15.49 11.19
CA ALA A 93 9.77 16.28 11.40
C ALA A 93 10.09 17.49 12.27
N SER A 94 9.56 18.67 11.91
CA SER A 94 9.77 19.90 12.69
C SER A 94 8.85 19.99 13.92
N VAL A 95 7.91 19.05 14.05
CA VAL A 95 6.90 18.99 15.12
C VAL A 95 6.93 17.63 15.79
N SER A 96 6.32 17.55 16.98
CA SER A 96 6.04 16.28 17.65
C SER A 96 4.63 15.79 17.27
N GLU A 97 3.72 15.71 18.24
CA GLU A 97 2.43 15.04 18.11
C GLU A 97 1.32 15.98 17.60
N VAL A 98 1.55 17.30 17.59
CA VAL A 98 0.52 18.29 17.30
C VAL A 98 1.02 19.42 16.42
N ILE A 99 0.11 20.01 15.65
CA ILE A 99 0.30 21.28 14.94
C ILE A 99 -0.76 22.26 15.46
N ALA A 100 -0.33 23.35 16.10
CA ALA A 100 -1.25 24.38 16.57
C ALA A 100 -1.81 25.20 15.39
N PRO A 101 -2.99 25.83 15.53
CA PRO A 101 -3.57 26.66 14.48
C PRO A 101 -2.61 27.77 14.02
N GLY A 102 -2.43 27.91 12.71
CA GLY A 102 -1.53 28.91 12.13
C GLY A 102 -0.05 28.52 12.13
N GLU A 103 0.37 27.48 12.85
CA GLU A 103 1.75 27.04 12.89
C GLU A 103 2.10 26.15 11.69
N PRO A 104 3.26 26.37 11.05
CA PRO A 104 3.72 25.51 9.99
C PRO A 104 4.43 24.26 10.54
N ALA A 105 4.37 23.17 9.78
CA ALA A 105 5.15 21.97 10.02
C ALA A 105 5.81 21.48 8.73
N THR A 106 7.02 20.94 8.86
CA THR A 106 7.78 20.34 7.79
C THR A 106 8.10 18.88 8.11
N PHE A 107 7.93 18.01 7.12
CA PHE A 107 8.26 16.59 7.17
C PHE A 107 9.17 16.25 5.99
N THR A 108 10.31 15.62 6.27
CA THR A 108 11.27 15.19 5.25
C THR A 108 11.28 13.69 5.17
N PHE A 109 11.09 13.17 3.96
CA PHE A 109 11.21 11.77 3.58
C PHE A 109 12.46 11.66 2.71
N SER A 110 13.35 10.73 3.03
CA SER A 110 14.60 10.55 2.30
C SER A 110 14.90 9.08 2.14
N SER A 111 15.40 8.70 0.96
CA SER A 111 15.94 7.36 0.73
C SER A 111 17.29 7.14 1.41
N ASP A 112 17.96 8.21 1.85
CA ASP A 112 19.24 8.15 2.57
C ASP A 112 19.09 7.44 3.93
N THR A 113 20.06 6.61 4.28
CA THR A 113 19.95 5.55 5.29
C THR A 113 20.32 6.00 6.71
N ASP A 114 20.88 7.19 6.86
CA ASP A 114 21.76 7.49 8.01
C ASP A 114 21.25 8.49 9.05
N SER A 115 20.03 9.03 8.94
CA SER A 115 19.51 9.84 10.05
C SER A 115 17.99 9.96 10.06
N GLY A 116 17.35 9.64 11.19
CA GLY A 116 15.98 10.07 11.40
C GLY A 116 15.12 9.27 12.37
N ALA A 117 13.85 9.67 12.43
CA ALA A 117 12.76 9.04 13.17
C ALA A 117 12.20 7.75 12.51
N ASP A 118 12.63 7.43 11.29
CA ASP A 118 12.24 6.22 10.55
C ASP A 118 13.04 4.99 11.00
N ALA A 119 12.79 4.53 12.22
CA ALA A 119 13.59 3.46 12.83
C ALA A 119 13.44 2.11 12.10
N LEU A 120 12.28 1.81 11.51
CA LEU A 120 12.04 0.61 10.69
C LEU A 120 12.56 0.73 9.25
N ARG A 121 13.14 1.88 8.87
CA ARG A 121 13.67 2.17 7.53
C ARG A 121 12.62 2.00 6.42
N SER A 122 11.37 2.32 6.77
CA SER A 122 10.21 2.24 5.88
C SER A 122 10.34 3.21 4.70
N CYS A 123 10.92 4.39 4.92
CA CYS A 123 11.08 5.45 3.93
C CYS A 123 11.98 5.01 2.77
N THR A 124 13.18 4.50 3.08
CA THR A 124 14.11 4.00 2.06
C THR A 124 13.46 2.91 1.20
N ALA A 125 12.80 1.94 1.83
CA ALA A 125 12.13 0.85 1.12
C ALA A 125 10.97 1.37 0.25
N MET A 126 10.18 2.32 0.76
CA MET A 126 9.02 2.85 0.03
C MET A 126 9.41 3.79 -1.12
N LEU A 127 10.47 4.57 -0.99
CA LEU A 127 10.96 5.47 -2.06
C LEU A 127 11.84 4.77 -3.11
N ALA A 128 12.32 3.55 -2.85
CA ALA A 128 13.10 2.78 -3.82
C ALA A 128 12.36 2.65 -5.16
N ASP A 129 13.05 2.92 -6.27
CA ASP A 129 12.54 2.90 -7.66
C ASP A 129 11.36 3.83 -7.99
N VAL A 130 10.95 4.69 -7.06
CA VAL A 130 9.95 5.72 -7.31
C VAL A 130 10.55 6.76 -8.24
N ARG A 131 9.85 7.04 -9.33
CA ARG A 131 10.16 8.10 -10.30
C ARG A 131 9.14 9.21 -10.20
N LEU A 132 9.54 10.40 -10.65
CA LEU A 132 8.63 11.54 -10.78
C LEU A 132 7.38 11.20 -11.59
N SER A 133 7.51 10.38 -12.64
CA SER A 133 6.39 9.93 -13.47
C SER A 133 5.39 9.02 -12.75
N ASP A 134 5.76 8.41 -11.62
CA ASP A 134 4.86 7.51 -10.88
C ASP A 134 3.86 8.29 -10.01
N ILE A 135 4.18 9.54 -9.66
CA ILE A 135 3.30 10.43 -8.88
C ILE A 135 2.08 10.80 -9.74
N SER A 136 0.90 10.47 -9.23
CA SER A 136 -0.35 10.63 -9.99
C SER A 136 -1.33 11.61 -9.38
N ARG A 137 -1.18 11.94 -8.10
CA ARG A 137 -2.02 12.91 -7.39
C ARG A 137 -1.27 13.55 -6.23
N VAL A 138 -1.89 14.55 -5.61
CA VAL A 138 -1.48 15.11 -4.33
C VAL A 138 -2.74 15.25 -3.48
N GLY A 139 -2.78 14.59 -2.33
CA GLY A 139 -3.89 14.67 -1.40
C GLY A 139 -3.48 14.44 0.04
N LEU A 140 -4.33 14.82 0.99
CA LEU A 140 -4.14 14.58 2.41
C LEU A 140 -5.22 13.63 2.94
N CYS A 141 -4.78 12.59 3.62
CA CYS A 141 -5.63 11.64 4.35
C CYS A 141 -5.58 11.98 5.84
N ALA A 142 -6.73 11.97 6.49
CA ALA A 142 -6.89 12.13 7.94
C ALA A 142 -8.31 11.70 8.32
N ASP A 143 -8.50 11.32 9.59
CA ASP A 143 -9.78 10.82 10.10
C ASP A 143 -10.76 11.95 10.51
N GLY A 144 -10.32 13.21 10.58
CA GLY A 144 -11.18 14.37 10.83
C GLY A 144 -11.76 14.44 12.24
N ARG A 145 -11.05 13.92 13.24
CA ARG A 145 -11.40 14.06 14.67
C ARG A 145 -11.36 15.50 15.16
N SER A 146 -10.54 16.34 14.54
CA SER A 146 -10.40 17.77 14.83
C SER A 146 -10.81 18.62 13.61
N ASP A 147 -11.46 19.76 13.85
CA ASP A 147 -11.91 20.65 12.77
C ASP A 147 -10.82 21.67 12.40
N TRP A 148 -9.78 21.18 11.74
CA TRP A 148 -8.68 22.02 11.27
C TRP A 148 -8.89 22.44 9.81
N VAL A 149 -8.30 23.59 9.46
CA VAL A 149 -8.44 24.22 8.15
C VAL A 149 -7.08 24.26 7.49
N LEU A 150 -6.96 23.63 6.32
CA LEU A 150 -5.73 23.67 5.54
C LEU A 150 -5.57 25.06 4.90
N ASP A 151 -4.47 25.76 5.22
CA ASP A 151 -4.11 27.05 4.61
C ASP A 151 -3.12 26.86 3.45
N SER A 152 -2.08 26.07 3.67
CA SER A 152 -1.07 25.85 2.64
C SER A 152 -0.44 24.46 2.68
N ILE A 153 -0.08 23.99 1.50
CA ILE A 153 0.70 22.78 1.27
C ILE A 153 1.81 23.09 0.27
N LYS A 154 3.04 22.72 0.60
CA LYS A 154 4.17 22.81 -0.33
C LYS A 154 4.90 21.47 -0.32
N ILE A 155 5.25 21.00 -1.50
CA ILE A 155 6.00 19.77 -1.70
C ILE A 155 7.22 20.12 -2.52
N ALA A 156 8.40 19.76 -2.03
CA ALA A 156 9.64 19.79 -2.79
C ALA A 156 10.12 18.35 -3.00
N ILE A 157 10.62 18.04 -4.19
CA ILE A 157 11.20 16.75 -4.54
C ILE A 157 12.64 16.98 -4.95
N ASN A 158 13.57 16.24 -4.34
CA ASN A 158 15.01 16.38 -4.57
C ASN A 158 15.49 17.84 -4.42
N GLY A 159 14.91 18.57 -3.45
CA GLY A 159 15.19 19.99 -3.20
C GLY A 159 14.62 20.98 -4.22
N LYS A 160 13.85 20.53 -5.22
CA LYS A 160 13.18 21.38 -6.21
C LYS A 160 11.70 21.54 -5.85
N PRO A 161 11.10 22.74 -5.97
CA PRO A 161 9.66 22.92 -5.79
C PRO A 161 8.86 22.05 -6.76
N PHE A 162 7.95 21.23 -6.23
CA PHE A 162 7.09 20.35 -7.01
C PHE A 162 5.65 20.85 -7.02
N VAL A 163 5.10 21.19 -5.85
CA VAL A 163 3.76 21.77 -5.67
C VAL A 163 3.84 22.87 -4.62
N SER A 164 3.15 23.99 -4.82
CA SER A 164 3.00 25.03 -3.80
C SER A 164 1.61 25.65 -3.89
N ARG A 165 0.82 25.52 -2.83
CA ARG A 165 -0.54 26.08 -2.75
C ARG A 165 -0.72 26.77 -1.41
N THR A 166 -1.31 27.95 -1.45
CA THR A 166 -1.49 28.85 -0.29
C THR A 166 -2.86 29.51 -0.35
N GLY A 167 -3.40 29.94 0.78
CA GLY A 167 -4.75 30.51 0.85
C GLY A 167 -5.82 29.48 0.52
N LEU A 168 -5.52 28.20 0.81
CA LEU A 168 -6.51 27.15 0.85
C LEU A 168 -7.47 27.43 2.01
N ASN A 169 -8.71 26.97 1.87
CA ASN A 169 -9.76 27.14 2.87
C ASN A 169 -10.60 25.86 2.94
N SER A 170 -9.90 24.73 3.07
CA SER A 170 -10.52 23.41 3.08
C SER A 170 -10.66 22.95 4.53
N HIS A 171 -11.91 22.90 5.00
CA HIS A 171 -12.28 22.36 6.30
C HIS A 171 -12.47 20.86 6.22
N ILE A 172 -11.76 20.12 7.07
CA ILE A 172 -11.88 18.67 7.08
C ILE A 172 -13.31 18.22 7.48
N GLN A 173 -13.96 18.87 8.45
CA GLN A 173 -15.31 18.45 8.86
C GLN A 173 -16.38 18.78 7.82
N ASP A 174 -16.21 19.84 7.04
CA ASP A 174 -17.10 20.15 5.92
C ASP A 174 -17.00 19.06 4.84
N GLU A 175 -15.78 18.66 4.49
CA GLU A 175 -15.54 17.57 3.52
C GLU A 175 -16.05 16.22 4.02
N GLN A 176 -15.88 15.93 5.32
CA GLN A 176 -16.43 14.73 5.97
C GLN A 176 -17.98 14.76 5.98
N ALA A 177 -18.60 15.92 6.22
CA ALA A 177 -20.05 16.07 6.18
C ALA A 177 -20.60 15.88 4.76
N LEU A 178 -19.94 16.44 3.75
CA LEU A 178 -20.29 16.24 2.33
C LEU A 178 -20.16 14.77 1.93
N ALA A 179 -19.08 14.10 2.34
CA ALA A 179 -18.86 12.68 2.13
C ALA A 179 -19.97 11.83 2.79
N GLN A 180 -20.37 12.14 4.02
CA GLN A 180 -21.44 11.43 4.73
C GLN A 180 -22.81 11.59 4.06
N VAL A 181 -23.14 12.80 3.58
CA VAL A 181 -24.36 13.06 2.80
C VAL A 181 -24.32 12.23 1.51
N ARG A 182 -23.20 12.28 0.77
CA ARG A 182 -23.04 11.54 -0.48
C ARG A 182 -23.14 10.03 -0.29
N LEU A 183 -22.55 9.49 0.77
CA LEU A 183 -22.65 8.07 1.11
C LEU A 183 -24.11 7.66 1.39
N SER A 184 -24.85 8.52 2.08
CA SER A 184 -26.27 8.29 2.40
C SER A 184 -27.14 8.29 1.14
N GLU A 185 -26.88 9.19 0.20
CA GLU A 185 -27.53 9.23 -1.12
C GLU A 185 -27.23 7.97 -1.93
N LEU A 186 -25.95 7.58 -2.01
CA LEU A 186 -25.52 6.39 -2.75
C LEU A 186 -26.15 5.12 -2.19
N ARG A 187 -26.13 4.94 -0.87
CA ARG A 187 -26.77 3.79 -0.21
C ARG A 187 -28.26 3.74 -0.49
N SER A 188 -28.94 4.88 -0.40
CA SER A 188 -30.37 4.97 -0.72
C SER A 188 -30.68 4.59 -2.17
N GLY A 189 -29.77 4.92 -3.11
CA GLY A 189 -29.87 4.53 -4.51
C GLY A 189 -29.52 3.07 -4.80
N THR A 190 -28.56 2.47 -4.09
CA THR A 190 -28.10 1.09 -4.37
C THR A 190 -28.94 0.02 -3.70
N ILE A 191 -29.55 0.26 -2.54
CA ILE A 191 -30.38 -0.76 -1.84
C ILE A 191 -31.38 -1.45 -2.79
N PRO A 192 -32.25 -0.73 -3.54
CA PRO A 192 -33.22 -1.39 -4.42
C PRO A 192 -32.54 -2.15 -5.58
N ILE A 193 -31.39 -1.66 -6.06
CA ILE A 193 -30.64 -2.30 -7.14
C ILE A 193 -29.98 -3.61 -6.65
N ILE A 194 -29.48 -3.62 -5.41
CA ILE A 194 -28.92 -4.82 -4.77
C ILE A 194 -30.01 -5.87 -4.58
N GLU A 195 -31.20 -5.48 -4.12
CA GLU A 195 -32.34 -6.39 -3.94
C GLU A 195 -32.79 -7.00 -5.29
N GLU A 196 -32.86 -6.20 -6.35
CA GLU A 196 -33.14 -6.67 -7.71
C GLU A 196 -32.04 -7.65 -8.21
N ALA A 197 -30.77 -7.29 -8.03
CA ALA A 197 -29.63 -8.11 -8.42
C ALA A 197 -29.65 -9.47 -7.70
N GLN A 198 -29.86 -9.50 -6.38
CA GLN A 198 -29.94 -10.72 -5.59
C GLN A 198 -31.09 -11.62 -6.04
N SER A 199 -32.27 -11.05 -6.31
CA SER A 199 -33.41 -11.82 -6.83
C SER A 199 -33.11 -12.43 -8.20
N LEU A 200 -32.44 -11.69 -9.09
CA LEU A 200 -32.06 -12.19 -10.42
C LEU A 200 -30.94 -13.24 -10.32
N GLU A 201 -29.94 -13.06 -9.45
CA GLU A 201 -28.90 -14.05 -9.17
C GLU A 201 -29.50 -15.38 -8.68
N GLU A 202 -30.54 -15.34 -7.85
CA GLU A 202 -31.25 -16.53 -7.40
C GLU A 202 -31.98 -17.25 -8.56
N LEU A 203 -32.60 -16.51 -9.47
CA LEU A 203 -33.24 -17.08 -10.67
C LEU A 203 -32.21 -17.71 -11.61
N VAL A 204 -31.07 -17.04 -11.83
CA VAL A 204 -29.97 -17.55 -12.67
C VAL A 204 -29.37 -18.81 -12.03
N ARG A 205 -29.07 -18.76 -10.73
CA ARG A 205 -28.50 -19.90 -9.99
C ARG A 205 -29.44 -21.11 -9.95
N SER A 206 -30.76 -20.90 -9.92
CA SER A 206 -31.75 -21.98 -9.96
C SER A 206 -32.02 -22.51 -11.37
N GLY A 207 -31.43 -21.93 -12.42
CA GLY A 207 -31.67 -22.29 -13.82
C GLY A 207 -33.09 -21.96 -14.30
N LEU A 208 -33.77 -21.05 -13.59
CA LEU A 208 -35.14 -20.60 -13.90
C LEU A 208 -35.16 -19.26 -14.62
N ALA A 209 -34.03 -18.56 -14.70
CA ALA A 209 -33.91 -17.30 -15.42
C ALA A 209 -34.11 -17.49 -16.94
N THR A 210 -34.77 -16.50 -17.52
CA THR A 210 -34.83 -16.28 -18.97
C THR A 210 -33.58 -15.53 -19.46
N ASP A 211 -33.30 -15.60 -20.77
CA ASP A 211 -32.18 -14.85 -21.39
C ASP A 211 -32.28 -13.33 -21.12
N ASP A 212 -33.50 -12.79 -21.05
CA ASP A 212 -33.76 -11.38 -20.75
C ASP A 212 -33.40 -11.04 -19.29
N GLU A 213 -33.68 -11.95 -18.34
CA GLU A 213 -33.33 -11.79 -16.93
C GLU A 213 -31.82 -11.92 -16.69
N GLU A 214 -31.14 -12.81 -17.41
CA GLU A 214 -29.67 -12.88 -17.42
C GLU A 214 -29.05 -11.59 -17.97
N GLN A 215 -29.60 -11.05 -19.07
CA GLN A 215 -29.13 -9.78 -19.61
C GLN A 215 -29.39 -8.63 -18.65
N ARG A 216 -30.56 -8.60 -18.01
CA ARG A 216 -30.89 -7.60 -17.00
C ARG A 216 -29.93 -7.63 -15.81
N LEU A 217 -29.54 -8.82 -15.35
CA LEU A 217 -28.55 -8.98 -14.28
C LEU A 217 -27.18 -8.39 -14.69
N ARG A 218 -26.75 -8.61 -15.95
CA ARG A 218 -25.52 -8.01 -16.48
C ARG A 218 -25.61 -6.48 -16.51
N ASP A 219 -26.70 -5.92 -17.03
CA ASP A 219 -26.91 -4.46 -17.09
C ASP A 219 -26.94 -3.83 -15.69
N ILE A 220 -27.54 -4.52 -14.72
CA ILE A 220 -27.53 -4.10 -13.31
C ILE A 220 -26.11 -4.11 -12.75
N ALA A 221 -25.32 -5.16 -13.01
CA ALA A 221 -23.94 -5.25 -12.54
C ALA A 221 -23.08 -4.10 -13.09
N GLU A 222 -23.24 -3.74 -14.36
CA GLU A 222 -22.54 -2.59 -14.99
C GLU A 222 -22.84 -1.25 -14.28
N THR A 223 -24.04 -1.12 -13.71
CA THR A 223 -24.44 0.09 -12.98
C THR A 223 -24.07 0.03 -11.49
N LEU A 224 -24.28 -1.12 -10.85
CA LEU A 224 -24.14 -1.32 -9.41
C LEU A 224 -22.67 -1.34 -8.97
N VAL A 225 -21.79 -2.00 -9.72
CA VAL A 225 -20.37 -2.15 -9.36
C VAL A 225 -19.68 -0.78 -9.19
N PRO A 226 -19.79 0.18 -10.12
CA PRO A 226 -19.23 1.53 -9.93
C PRO A 226 -19.79 2.25 -8.70
N MET A 227 -21.10 2.09 -8.40
CA MET A 227 -21.71 2.70 -7.23
C MET A 227 -21.19 2.11 -5.92
N LEU A 228 -20.99 0.78 -5.86
CA LEU A 228 -20.41 0.11 -4.70
C LEU A 228 -18.93 0.47 -4.51
N GLN A 229 -18.17 0.61 -5.60
CA GLN A 229 -16.79 1.11 -5.55
C GLN A 229 -16.73 2.53 -5.00
N GLU A 230 -17.64 3.41 -5.43
CA GLU A 230 -17.72 4.78 -4.90
C GLU A 230 -18.15 4.81 -3.43
N GLN A 231 -19.08 3.94 -3.00
CA GLN A 231 -19.42 3.81 -1.58
C GLN A 231 -18.20 3.38 -0.75
N ASN A 232 -17.49 2.34 -1.19
CA ASN A 232 -16.28 1.88 -0.52
C ASN A 232 -15.22 3.00 -0.46
N ARG A 233 -15.07 3.77 -1.55
CA ARG A 233 -14.19 4.94 -1.58
C ARG A 233 -14.54 5.95 -0.51
N ILE A 234 -15.81 6.33 -0.43
CA ILE A 234 -16.26 7.33 0.55
C ILE A 234 -16.12 6.79 1.97
N GLU A 235 -16.47 5.53 2.23
CA GLU A 235 -16.27 4.90 3.55
C GLU A 235 -14.79 4.91 3.97
N ARG A 236 -13.89 4.62 3.04
CA ARG A 236 -12.43 4.69 3.29
C ARG A 236 -11.93 6.12 3.46
N GLN A 237 -12.49 7.10 2.74
CA GLN A 237 -12.22 8.52 2.96
C GLN A 237 -12.65 8.96 4.38
N LEU A 238 -13.86 8.57 4.81
CA LEU A 238 -14.36 8.86 6.16
C LEU A 238 -13.51 8.19 7.25
N ALA A 239 -12.95 7.02 6.98
CA ALA A 239 -12.03 6.33 7.87
C ALA A 239 -10.59 6.88 7.84
N GLY A 240 -10.32 7.92 7.04
CA GLY A 240 -8.98 8.52 6.90
C GLY A 240 -7.98 7.69 6.10
N ASN A 241 -8.44 6.65 5.38
CA ASN A 241 -7.60 5.82 4.53
C ASN A 241 -7.40 6.43 3.14
N TYR A 242 -8.36 7.24 2.66
CA TYR A 242 -8.26 7.98 1.40
C TYR A 242 -8.26 9.49 1.62
N PRO A 243 -7.75 10.25 0.64
CA PRO A 243 -7.66 11.68 0.79
C PRO A 243 -9.05 12.31 0.94
N TRP A 244 -9.23 13.11 1.99
CA TRP A 244 -10.37 14.01 2.11
C TRP A 244 -10.12 15.31 1.33
N PHE A 245 -8.85 15.72 1.24
CA PHE A 245 -8.39 16.82 0.43
C PHE A 245 -7.63 16.30 -0.79
N LEU A 246 -8.01 16.73 -1.99
CA LEU A 246 -7.29 16.47 -3.23
C LEU A 246 -6.97 17.80 -3.90
N LEU A 247 -5.72 17.94 -4.36
CA LEU A 247 -5.34 19.09 -5.16
C LEU A 247 -5.88 18.92 -6.60
N GLY A 248 -7.11 19.39 -6.84
CA GLY A 248 -7.86 19.11 -8.06
C GLY A 248 -7.26 19.68 -9.35
N ASP A 249 -6.40 20.69 -9.27
CA ASP A 249 -5.67 21.26 -10.40
C ASP A 249 -4.32 20.57 -10.67
N PHE A 250 -3.89 19.65 -9.80
CA PHE A 250 -2.70 18.85 -10.05
C PHE A 250 -2.98 17.79 -11.12
N GLN A 251 -2.26 17.89 -12.23
CA GLN A 251 -2.23 16.87 -13.26
C GLN A 251 -0.78 16.51 -13.55
N SER A 252 -0.43 15.24 -13.32
CA SER A 252 0.91 14.76 -13.65
C SER A 252 1.08 14.71 -15.18
N PRO A 253 2.03 15.45 -15.76
CA PRO A 253 2.18 15.57 -17.21
C PRO A 253 2.61 14.25 -17.87
N TRP A 254 3.16 13.33 -17.08
CA TRP A 254 3.65 12.02 -17.54
C TRP A 254 2.58 10.93 -17.47
N ARG A 255 1.43 11.21 -16.85
CA ARG A 255 0.38 10.23 -16.60
C ARG A 255 -0.66 10.31 -17.70
N ASN A 256 -0.43 9.53 -18.75
CA ASN A 256 -1.37 9.34 -19.85
C ASN A 256 -1.58 7.84 -20.06
N GLY A 257 -2.83 7.37 -20.06
CA GLY A 257 -3.12 5.96 -20.29
C GLY A 257 -4.47 5.54 -19.74
N HIS A 258 -4.90 4.34 -20.15
CA HIS A 258 -6.10 3.73 -19.60
C HIS A 258 -5.83 3.27 -18.17
N PRO A 259 -6.67 3.67 -17.19
CA PRO A 259 -6.63 3.11 -15.85
C PRO A 259 -6.84 1.60 -15.89
N ILE A 260 -6.13 0.89 -15.04
CA ILE A 260 -6.42 -0.51 -14.73
C ILE A 260 -7.70 -0.55 -13.90
N SER A 261 -8.63 -1.43 -14.26
CA SER A 261 -9.93 -1.52 -13.58
C SER A 261 -9.88 -2.47 -12.38
N SER A 262 -9.07 -3.52 -12.47
CA SER A 262 -8.87 -4.51 -11.41
C SER A 262 -7.47 -5.09 -11.46
N MET A 263 -6.91 -5.36 -10.29
CA MET A 263 -5.64 -6.05 -10.15
C MET A 263 -5.68 -6.93 -8.91
N THR A 264 -5.16 -8.14 -9.05
CA THR A 264 -5.09 -9.13 -7.98
C THR A 264 -3.70 -9.74 -7.97
N VAL A 265 -3.12 -9.86 -6.78
CA VAL A 265 -1.86 -10.56 -6.56
C VAL A 265 -2.15 -11.82 -5.79
N THR A 266 -1.68 -12.96 -6.27
CA THR A 266 -1.80 -14.24 -5.58
C THR A 266 -0.43 -14.69 -5.13
N LEU A 267 -0.27 -14.96 -3.83
CA LEU A 267 0.97 -15.52 -3.27
C LEU A 267 0.74 -16.95 -2.79
N VAL A 268 1.76 -17.77 -2.99
CA VAL A 268 1.87 -19.11 -2.40
C VAL A 268 3.10 -19.09 -1.52
N ALA A 269 2.94 -19.27 -0.22
CA ALA A 269 4.08 -19.47 0.68
C ALA A 269 4.74 -20.85 0.41
N ALA A 270 5.96 -21.09 0.87
CA ALA A 270 6.68 -22.36 0.68
C ALA A 270 6.31 -23.43 1.73
N ALA A 271 6.14 -24.70 1.35
CA ALA A 271 5.55 -25.77 2.21
C ALA A 271 6.51 -26.32 3.28
N HIS A 272 6.93 -25.45 4.18
CA HIS A 272 7.74 -25.79 5.34
C HIS A 272 7.43 -24.87 6.52
N THR A 273 7.85 -25.32 7.70
CA THR A 273 7.83 -24.53 8.92
C THR A 273 8.63 -23.22 8.74
N GLY A 274 8.08 -22.12 9.25
CA GLY A 274 8.70 -20.80 9.12
C GLY A 274 8.52 -20.10 7.77
N ALA A 275 7.71 -20.59 6.84
CA ALA A 275 7.44 -19.85 5.60
C ALA A 275 6.50 -18.63 5.78
N ASN A 276 5.80 -18.58 6.91
CA ASN A 276 4.78 -17.59 7.26
C ASN A 276 5.40 -16.28 7.71
N THR A 277 4.65 -15.18 7.66
CA THR A 277 5.11 -13.92 8.26
C THR A 277 3.95 -13.05 8.73
N HIS A 278 4.17 -12.31 9.83
CA HIS A 278 3.31 -11.24 10.32
C HIS A 278 3.76 -9.86 9.83
N ASN A 279 4.93 -9.77 9.21
CA ASN A 279 5.41 -8.54 8.59
C ASN A 279 4.51 -8.10 7.42
N PHE A 280 4.63 -6.82 7.05
CA PHE A 280 3.96 -6.30 5.87
C PHE A 280 4.71 -6.76 4.62
N LEU A 281 4.09 -7.63 3.83
CA LEU A 281 4.48 -7.88 2.45
C LEU A 281 3.79 -6.86 1.55
N TYR A 282 4.49 -6.40 0.52
CA TYR A 282 3.93 -5.53 -0.49
C TYR A 282 4.30 -6.00 -1.89
N TYR A 283 3.36 -5.85 -2.82
CA TYR A 283 3.61 -5.99 -4.25
C TYR A 283 4.16 -4.67 -4.78
N GLN A 284 5.24 -4.73 -5.55
CA GLN A 284 5.79 -3.57 -6.24
C GLN A 284 5.76 -3.76 -7.75
N THR A 285 5.38 -2.68 -8.43
CA THR A 285 5.48 -2.53 -9.89
C THR A 285 5.83 -1.09 -10.24
N GLY A 286 6.95 -0.91 -10.93
CA GLY A 286 7.57 0.40 -11.04
C GLY A 286 7.80 1.06 -9.68
N GLY A 287 7.34 2.31 -9.53
CA GLY A 287 7.38 3.03 -8.26
C GLY A 287 6.19 2.71 -7.34
N ARG A 288 5.20 1.95 -7.81
CA ARG A 288 3.99 1.65 -7.04
C ARG A 288 4.24 0.51 -6.08
N LYS A 289 3.73 0.63 -4.85
CA LYS A 289 3.82 -0.41 -3.83
C LYS A 289 2.48 -0.54 -3.12
N TYR A 290 1.96 -1.76 -3.05
CA TYR A 290 0.66 -2.06 -2.48
C TYR A 290 0.79 -3.10 -1.37
N SER A 291 0.25 -2.82 -0.19
CA SER A 291 0.22 -3.78 0.90
C SER A 291 -0.54 -5.04 0.48
N LEU A 292 0.05 -6.20 0.74
CA LEU A 292 -0.58 -7.51 0.55
C LEU A 292 -0.98 -8.09 1.89
N THR A 293 -0.05 -8.09 2.86
CA THR A 293 -0.28 -8.61 4.21
C THR A 293 -0.17 -7.52 5.25
N SER A 294 -0.59 -7.84 6.46
CA SER A 294 -0.39 -7.03 7.66
C SER A 294 -0.30 -7.94 8.89
N PRO A 295 0.09 -7.41 10.06
CA PRO A 295 0.12 -8.21 11.29
C PRO A 295 -1.23 -8.85 11.66
N THR A 296 -2.33 -8.22 11.25
CA THR A 296 -3.69 -8.75 11.47
C THR A 296 -4.18 -9.65 10.33
N GLN A 297 -3.47 -9.67 9.19
CA GLN A 297 -3.76 -10.51 8.03
C GLN A 297 -2.42 -11.03 7.47
N PRO A 298 -1.79 -11.99 8.18
CA PRO A 298 -0.43 -12.46 7.89
C PRO A 298 -0.39 -13.31 6.61
N LEU A 299 0.83 -13.52 6.09
CA LEU A 299 1.06 -14.61 5.14
C LEU A 299 1.07 -15.93 5.92
N ASP A 300 0.25 -16.87 5.47
CA ASP A 300 -0.03 -18.13 6.14
C ASP A 300 0.12 -19.29 5.15
N SER A 301 0.80 -20.33 5.62
CA SER A 301 1.12 -21.55 4.92
C SER A 301 -0.07 -22.48 4.78
N ASP A 302 -0.98 -22.43 5.74
CA ASP A 302 -2.16 -23.29 5.79
C ASP A 302 -3.26 -22.82 4.83
N VAL A 303 -3.24 -21.53 4.49
CA VAL A 303 -4.19 -20.90 3.57
C VAL A 303 -3.49 -20.65 2.24
N ARG A 304 -3.40 -21.66 1.35
CA ARG A 304 -2.73 -21.51 0.04
C ARG A 304 -3.62 -21.95 -1.12
N PRO A 305 -3.62 -21.22 -2.25
CA PRO A 305 -3.00 -19.90 -2.47
C PRO A 305 -3.75 -18.77 -1.73
N GLN A 306 -3.05 -17.69 -1.35
CA GLN A 306 -3.69 -16.46 -0.84
C GLN A 306 -3.85 -15.42 -1.94
N VAL A 307 -5.05 -14.85 -2.03
CA VAL A 307 -5.44 -13.91 -3.08
C VAL A 307 -5.65 -12.52 -2.47
N PHE A 308 -4.93 -11.54 -2.99
CA PHE A 308 -4.92 -10.15 -2.52
C PHE A 308 -5.45 -9.21 -3.60
N PRO A 309 -6.70 -8.71 -3.47
CA PRO A 309 -7.21 -7.65 -4.32
C PRO A 309 -6.42 -6.36 -4.07
N ILE A 310 -5.92 -5.74 -5.14
CA ILE A 310 -5.15 -4.51 -5.01
C ILE A 310 -6.08 -3.30 -5.03
N ASP A 311 -5.83 -2.41 -4.07
CA ASP A 311 -6.53 -1.15 -3.95
C ASP A 311 -6.04 -0.12 -4.99
N LEU A 312 -6.71 -0.12 -6.15
CA LEU A 312 -6.48 0.84 -7.22
C LEU A 312 -7.16 2.19 -6.99
N ILE A 313 -7.93 2.36 -5.91
CA ILE A 313 -8.51 3.64 -5.53
C ILE A 313 -7.47 4.44 -4.71
N GLY A 314 -6.81 3.77 -3.76
CA GLY A 314 -5.69 4.30 -2.96
C GLY A 314 -4.39 4.47 -3.75
N GLY A 315 -4.19 3.67 -4.80
CA GLY A 315 -3.06 3.81 -5.72
C GLY A 315 -3.48 3.53 -7.16
N PRO A 316 -4.01 4.53 -7.90
CA PRO A 316 -4.50 4.31 -9.25
C PRO A 316 -3.36 3.95 -10.20
N ALA A 317 -3.43 2.77 -10.83
CA ALA A 317 -2.42 2.31 -11.79
C ALA A 317 -2.93 2.37 -13.23
N THR A 318 -1.98 2.48 -14.15
CA THR A 318 -2.16 2.35 -15.59
C THR A 318 -1.25 1.23 -16.11
N ALA A 319 -1.47 0.78 -17.34
CA ALA A 319 -0.60 -0.23 -17.95
C ALA A 319 0.89 0.17 -18.00
N ALA A 320 1.20 1.47 -18.10
CA ALA A 320 2.57 1.97 -18.10
C ALA A 320 3.29 1.77 -16.74
N ASP A 321 2.51 1.61 -15.66
CA ASP A 321 3.04 1.37 -14.32
C ASP A 321 3.40 -0.10 -14.06
N LEU A 322 2.94 -1.01 -14.93
CA LEU A 322 3.21 -2.46 -14.86
C LEU A 322 4.65 -2.79 -15.31
N ARG A 323 5.64 -2.01 -14.83
CA ARG A 323 7.05 -2.13 -15.17
C ARG A 323 7.78 -2.95 -14.10
N GLY A 324 7.92 -4.25 -14.36
CA GLY A 324 8.54 -5.19 -13.44
C GLY A 324 7.61 -5.64 -12.32
N HIS A 325 7.90 -6.80 -11.74
CA HIS A 325 7.11 -7.39 -10.66
C HIS A 325 8.03 -7.79 -9.52
N SER A 326 7.69 -7.35 -8.31
CA SER A 326 8.47 -7.66 -7.12
C SER A 326 7.59 -7.82 -5.89
N ILE A 327 8.14 -8.53 -4.90
CA ILE A 327 7.56 -8.62 -3.55
C ILE A 327 8.62 -8.10 -2.58
N GLY A 328 8.24 -7.12 -1.76
CA GLY A 328 9.09 -6.64 -0.69
C GLY A 328 8.45 -6.83 0.67
N MET A 329 9.26 -6.61 1.71
CA MET A 329 8.85 -6.71 3.10
C MET A 329 9.19 -5.44 3.89
N LEU A 330 8.30 -5.04 4.79
CA LEU A 330 8.56 -4.08 5.87
C LEU A 330 8.31 -4.74 7.23
N GLY A 331 9.11 -4.35 8.22
CA GLY A 331 8.99 -4.88 9.57
C GLY A 331 7.67 -4.44 10.24
N ASP A 332 7.06 -5.36 10.99
CA ASP A 332 6.07 -5.03 12.00
C ASP A 332 6.77 -4.48 13.26
N PRO A 333 6.20 -3.48 13.95
CA PRO A 333 6.72 -3.01 15.23
C PRO A 333 6.63 -4.00 16.40
N ALA A 334 5.96 -5.15 16.26
CA ALA A 334 5.94 -6.13 17.34
C ALA A 334 7.35 -6.71 17.60
N PRO A 335 7.77 -6.83 18.86
CA PRO A 335 9.03 -7.48 19.22
C PRO A 335 9.12 -8.91 18.66
N SER A 336 10.19 -9.20 17.93
CA SER A 336 10.62 -10.56 17.55
C SER A 336 11.88 -10.96 18.34
N ASN A 337 12.46 -12.14 18.12
CA ASN A 337 13.80 -12.43 18.66
C ASN A 337 14.89 -11.57 17.98
N SER A 338 16.17 -11.83 18.28
CA SER A 338 17.31 -11.22 17.58
C SER A 338 17.40 -11.55 16.08
N VAL A 339 16.47 -12.35 15.57
CA VAL A 339 16.33 -12.77 14.18
C VAL A 339 14.98 -12.26 13.72
N PRO A 340 14.88 -11.61 12.53
CA PRO A 340 13.61 -11.15 12.02
C PRO A 340 12.71 -12.35 11.67
N ASP A 341 11.40 -12.14 11.82
CA ASP A 341 10.40 -12.95 11.12
C ASP A 341 10.62 -12.84 9.61
N ARG A 342 10.76 -13.97 8.90
CA ARG A 342 11.06 -14.00 7.46
C ARG A 342 9.90 -14.62 6.69
N ALA A 343 9.72 -14.24 5.43
CA ALA A 343 8.77 -14.92 4.55
C ALA A 343 9.49 -15.76 3.50
N HIS A 344 8.92 -16.92 3.19
CA HIS A 344 9.35 -17.71 2.04
C HIS A 344 8.15 -17.88 1.08
N VAL A 345 8.20 -17.17 -0.04
CA VAL A 345 7.19 -17.21 -1.09
C VAL A 345 7.69 -18.15 -2.19
N SER A 346 6.91 -19.17 -2.54
CA SER A 346 7.24 -20.13 -3.60
C SER A 346 6.69 -19.73 -4.96
N ARG A 347 5.60 -18.95 -5.01
CA ARG A 347 5.00 -18.48 -6.26
C ARG A 347 4.26 -17.16 -6.11
N MET A 348 4.36 -16.32 -7.15
CA MET A 348 3.58 -15.10 -7.33
C MET A 348 2.87 -15.10 -8.67
N ILE A 349 1.57 -14.77 -8.65
CA ILE A 349 0.76 -14.54 -9.84
C ILE A 349 0.18 -13.14 -9.77
N VAL A 350 0.26 -12.38 -10.86
CA VAL A 350 -0.39 -11.07 -10.99
C VAL A 350 -1.43 -11.15 -12.11
N GLU A 351 -2.67 -10.86 -11.75
CA GLU A 351 -3.79 -10.75 -12.67
C GLU A 351 -4.21 -9.29 -12.77
N VAL A 352 -4.42 -8.82 -14.00
CA VAL A 352 -4.88 -7.46 -14.32
C VAL A 352 -6.04 -7.58 -15.29
N ASP A 353 -7.18 -6.97 -14.95
CA ASP A 353 -8.40 -6.97 -15.77
C ASP A 353 -8.79 -8.37 -16.28
N GLY A 354 -8.74 -9.35 -15.37
CA GLY A 354 -9.07 -10.76 -15.64
C GLY A 354 -8.02 -11.54 -16.44
N ARG A 355 -6.82 -10.98 -16.63
CA ARG A 355 -5.72 -11.62 -17.39
C ARG A 355 -4.48 -11.75 -16.55
N VAL A 356 -3.92 -12.96 -16.50
CA VAL A 356 -2.61 -13.20 -15.87
C VAL A 356 -1.52 -12.51 -16.70
N VAL A 357 -0.94 -11.44 -16.15
CA VAL A 357 0.16 -10.68 -16.78
C VAL A 357 1.53 -11.15 -16.32
N TYR A 358 1.59 -11.80 -15.14
CA TYR A 358 2.81 -12.35 -14.60
C TYR A 358 2.52 -13.61 -13.77
N ASP A 359 3.38 -14.62 -13.89
CA ASP A 359 3.33 -15.87 -13.13
C ASP A 359 4.76 -16.41 -13.00
N SER A 360 5.30 -16.39 -11.79
CA SER A 360 6.69 -16.80 -11.53
C SER A 360 6.97 -18.25 -11.91
N GLU A 361 5.95 -19.10 -11.90
CA GLU A 361 6.08 -20.52 -12.27
C GLU A 361 6.40 -20.72 -13.75
N LYS A 362 6.06 -19.74 -14.61
CA LYS A 362 6.29 -19.81 -16.05
C LYS A 362 7.73 -19.46 -16.46
N ASN A 363 8.52 -18.93 -15.53
CA ASN A 363 9.93 -18.62 -15.73
C ASN A 363 10.76 -19.42 -14.73
N GLU A 364 11.56 -20.36 -15.23
CA GLU A 364 12.38 -21.23 -14.40
C GLU A 364 13.33 -20.44 -13.47
N LEU A 365 13.88 -19.32 -13.95
CA LEU A 365 14.75 -18.46 -13.16
C LEU A 365 14.01 -17.86 -11.96
N ASP A 366 12.76 -17.43 -12.15
CA ASP A 366 11.95 -16.82 -11.10
C ASP A 366 11.47 -17.87 -10.10
N ARG A 367 11.05 -19.03 -10.59
CA ARG A 367 10.68 -20.19 -9.76
C ARG A 367 11.82 -20.60 -8.85
N LEU A 368 13.02 -20.83 -9.41
CA LEU A 368 14.20 -21.23 -8.64
C LEU A 368 14.64 -20.11 -7.68
N SER A 369 14.56 -18.85 -8.11
CA SER A 369 14.93 -17.70 -7.27
C SER A 369 14.02 -17.55 -6.06
N LEU A 370 12.70 -17.73 -6.24
CA LEU A 370 11.73 -17.71 -5.15
C LEU A 370 11.91 -18.87 -4.17
N GLU A 371 12.26 -20.07 -4.67
CA GLU A 371 12.60 -21.24 -3.84
C GLU A 371 13.92 -21.05 -3.05
N ALA A 372 14.83 -20.21 -3.55
CA ALA A 372 16.13 -20.00 -2.93
C ALA A 372 16.14 -18.88 -1.88
N VAL A 373 15.25 -17.90 -1.98
CA VAL A 373 15.32 -16.62 -1.26
C VAL A 373 14.25 -16.51 -0.18
N ARG A 374 14.68 -16.06 1.00
CA ARG A 374 13.77 -15.57 2.05
C ARG A 374 13.69 -14.05 2.04
N LEU A 375 12.48 -13.52 2.14
CA LEU A 375 12.26 -12.09 2.34
C LEU A 375 12.42 -11.74 3.83
N ILE A 376 13.16 -10.68 4.10
CA ILE A 376 13.37 -10.13 5.45
C ILE A 376 13.06 -8.63 5.46
N PRO A 377 12.65 -8.03 6.59
CA PRO A 377 12.43 -6.59 6.64
C PRO A 377 13.77 -5.85 6.72
N PRO A 378 13.87 -4.58 6.26
CA PRO A 378 15.09 -3.77 6.42
C PRO A 378 15.56 -3.60 7.88
N ALA A 379 14.62 -3.56 8.82
CA ALA A 379 14.86 -3.52 10.24
C ALA A 379 13.65 -4.11 10.99
N HIS A 380 13.86 -4.53 12.24
CA HIS A 380 12.84 -5.08 13.12
C HIS A 380 13.12 -4.72 14.59
N VAL A 381 12.11 -4.88 15.44
CA VAL A 381 12.25 -4.72 16.90
C VAL A 381 12.58 -6.08 17.50
N ASP A 382 13.65 -6.18 18.29
CA ASP A 382 14.01 -7.43 18.98
C ASP A 382 13.25 -7.62 20.30
N ALA A 383 13.56 -8.70 21.01
CA ALA A 383 12.80 -9.14 22.18
C ALA A 383 13.02 -8.21 23.39
N THR A 384 14.06 -7.37 23.36
CA THR A 384 14.32 -6.35 24.38
C THR A 384 13.70 -5.00 24.00
N GLY A 385 13.12 -4.89 22.82
CA GLY A 385 12.53 -3.66 22.28
C GLY A 385 13.53 -2.80 21.52
N ASP A 386 14.74 -3.31 21.25
CA ASP A 386 15.78 -2.59 20.54
C ASP A 386 15.62 -2.76 19.03
N MET A 387 15.97 -1.69 18.29
CA MET A 387 15.90 -1.72 16.83
C MET A 387 17.11 -2.44 16.25
N VAL A 388 16.86 -3.55 15.55
CA VAL A 388 17.89 -4.33 14.85
C VAL A 388 17.80 -4.06 13.35
N ARG A 389 18.90 -3.56 12.79
CA ARG A 389 19.07 -3.38 11.35
C ARG A 389 19.48 -4.69 10.72
N ASN A 390 18.70 -5.16 9.75
CA ASN A 390 19.01 -6.39 9.04
C ASN A 390 20.00 -6.13 7.91
N SER A 391 20.81 -7.14 7.59
CA SER A 391 21.71 -7.13 6.43
C SER A 391 21.58 -8.48 5.73
N PRO A 392 21.00 -8.52 4.52
CA PRO A 392 20.70 -9.78 3.86
C PRO A 392 21.98 -10.52 3.47
N ILE A 393 21.97 -11.83 3.63
CA ILE A 393 22.95 -12.72 2.99
C ILE A 393 22.55 -13.01 1.54
N ALA A 394 23.35 -13.82 0.82
CA ALA A 394 23.11 -14.14 -0.59
C ALA A 394 21.74 -14.79 -0.88
N ARG A 395 21.12 -15.43 0.12
CA ARG A 395 19.79 -16.06 0.06
C ARG A 395 18.69 -15.29 0.79
N GLU A 396 18.97 -14.08 1.24
CA GLU A 396 17.95 -13.20 1.83
C GLU A 396 17.81 -11.94 0.97
N ALA A 397 16.62 -11.34 0.96
CA ALA A 397 16.39 -10.07 0.27
C ALA A 397 15.35 -9.22 1.00
N PHE A 398 15.48 -7.89 0.92
CA PHE A 398 14.40 -6.99 1.35
C PHE A 398 13.27 -6.94 0.33
N VAL A 399 13.65 -7.04 -0.96
CA VAL A 399 12.75 -7.05 -2.10
C VAL A 399 13.26 -8.09 -3.09
N TRP A 400 12.40 -9.05 -3.42
CA TRP A 400 12.64 -10.00 -4.50
C TRP A 400 12.12 -9.40 -5.81
N HIS A 401 12.92 -9.46 -6.88
CA HIS A 401 12.56 -8.94 -8.20
C HIS A 401 12.52 -10.05 -9.25
N ALA A 402 11.46 -10.09 -10.06
CA ALA A 402 11.38 -10.98 -11.21
C ALA A 402 12.55 -10.72 -12.19
N GLY A 403 13.14 -11.80 -12.70
CA GLY A 403 14.27 -11.83 -13.62
C GLY A 403 15.63 -11.58 -12.98
N SER A 404 15.71 -11.38 -11.66
CA SER A 404 16.96 -11.00 -10.98
C SER A 404 17.89 -12.16 -10.64
N ALA A 405 17.39 -13.40 -10.65
CA ALA A 405 18.11 -14.59 -10.20
C ALA A 405 18.62 -14.50 -8.75
N MET A 406 17.98 -13.71 -7.88
CA MET A 406 18.36 -13.59 -6.48
C MET A 406 18.40 -14.96 -5.80
N GLY A 407 19.40 -15.17 -4.92
CA GLY A 407 19.57 -16.44 -4.22
C GLY A 407 20.18 -17.57 -5.05
N LEU A 408 20.51 -17.37 -6.32
CA LEU A 408 21.05 -18.41 -7.19
C LEU A 408 22.56 -18.25 -7.44
N ASP A 409 23.27 -19.38 -7.53
CA ASP A 409 24.62 -19.45 -8.08
C ASP A 409 24.52 -19.75 -9.59
N LEU A 410 24.67 -18.71 -10.41
CA LEU A 410 24.59 -18.84 -11.87
C LEU A 410 25.80 -19.56 -12.49
N VAL A 411 26.90 -19.71 -11.75
CA VAL A 411 28.12 -20.38 -12.22
C VAL A 411 28.11 -21.85 -11.82
N GLY A 412 27.84 -22.12 -10.53
CA GLY A 412 27.75 -23.48 -9.98
C GLY A 412 26.44 -24.20 -10.33
N GLY A 413 25.37 -23.45 -10.62
CA GLY A 413 24.01 -23.96 -10.73
C GLY A 413 23.35 -24.13 -9.36
N GLY A 414 22.04 -23.89 -9.28
CA GLY A 414 21.26 -24.03 -8.05
C GLY A 414 21.33 -22.82 -7.12
N ALA A 415 21.14 -23.05 -5.82
CA ALA A 415 21.17 -22.01 -4.79
C ALA A 415 22.58 -21.44 -4.57
N ALA A 416 22.67 -20.17 -4.24
CA ALA A 416 23.85 -19.62 -3.61
C ALA A 416 24.10 -20.33 -2.28
N ALA A 417 25.34 -20.77 -2.01
CA ALA A 417 25.65 -21.45 -0.77
C ALA A 417 25.34 -20.59 0.45
N LEU A 418 24.80 -21.21 1.51
CA LEU A 418 24.75 -20.55 2.81
C LEU A 418 26.18 -20.35 3.34
N PRO A 419 26.42 -19.32 4.18
CA PRO A 419 27.67 -19.19 4.93
C PRO A 419 27.98 -20.46 5.73
N ALA A 420 29.21 -20.64 6.23
CA ALA A 420 29.46 -21.77 7.13
C ALA A 420 28.67 -21.59 8.45
N PRO A 421 28.22 -22.66 9.14
CA PRO A 421 27.54 -22.55 10.44
C PRO A 421 28.35 -21.85 11.55
N THR A 422 29.68 -21.76 11.37
CA THR A 422 30.59 -21.04 12.26
C THR A 422 30.78 -19.57 11.88
N ASP A 423 30.25 -19.13 10.73
CA ASP A 423 30.26 -17.74 10.31
C ASP A 423 29.22 -16.94 11.10
N LYS A 424 29.58 -15.71 11.47
CA LYS A 424 28.68 -14.77 12.14
C LYS A 424 27.47 -14.38 11.29
N THR A 425 27.55 -14.54 9.97
CA THR A 425 26.43 -14.29 9.05
C THR A 425 25.59 -15.54 8.79
N TRP A 426 25.86 -16.65 9.47
CA TRP A 426 24.98 -17.81 9.43
C TRP A 426 23.58 -17.40 9.89
N PRO A 427 22.52 -17.66 9.09
CA PRO A 427 21.17 -17.28 9.46
C PRO A 427 20.74 -18.07 10.70
N ALA A 428 20.49 -17.39 11.82
CA ALA A 428 19.94 -18.05 13.00
C ALA A 428 18.46 -18.44 12.77
N PRO A 429 17.96 -19.50 13.45
CA PRO A 429 16.57 -19.89 13.36
C PRO A 429 15.65 -18.84 13.97
N GLU A 430 14.45 -18.70 13.40
CA GLU A 430 13.42 -17.78 13.91
C GLU A 430 12.81 -18.26 15.23
N GLN A 431 12.08 -17.36 15.88
CA GLN A 431 11.42 -17.68 17.15
C GLN A 431 10.46 -18.86 16.99
N GLY A 432 10.63 -19.89 17.82
CA GLY A 432 9.81 -21.09 17.79
C GLY A 432 10.25 -22.14 16.77
N LEU A 433 11.23 -21.83 15.91
CA LEU A 433 11.88 -22.81 15.05
C LEU A 433 13.18 -23.29 15.71
N THR A 434 13.42 -24.59 15.69
CA THR A 434 14.67 -25.19 16.17
C THR A 434 15.48 -25.69 15.00
N HIS A 435 16.81 -25.61 15.09
CA HIS A 435 17.68 -26.34 14.18
C HIS A 435 17.45 -27.84 14.43
N GLU A 436 16.88 -28.55 13.47
CA GLU A 436 17.02 -30.00 13.47
C GLU A 436 18.47 -30.28 13.10
N ASP A 437 19.23 -30.93 13.97
CA ASP A 437 20.56 -31.39 13.63
C ASP A 437 20.42 -32.37 12.46
N SER A 438 20.64 -31.90 11.23
CA SER A 438 20.77 -32.69 10.02
C SER A 438 22.07 -33.53 10.02
N SER A 439 22.39 -34.09 11.19
CA SER A 439 23.49 -35.03 11.44
C SER A 439 23.09 -36.47 11.12
N GLU A 440 21.82 -36.75 10.84
CA GLU A 440 21.46 -37.90 10.01
C GLU A 440 21.81 -37.55 8.56
N ALA A 441 23.10 -37.66 8.29
CA ALA A 441 23.64 -37.72 6.95
C ALA A 441 22.77 -38.68 6.11
N VAL A 442 22.15 -38.13 5.07
CA VAL A 442 21.78 -38.88 3.87
C VAL A 442 23.06 -39.57 3.41
N THR A 443 23.24 -40.79 3.89
CA THR A 443 24.31 -41.69 3.50
C THR A 443 23.79 -42.43 2.28
N ASP A 444 23.60 -41.70 1.19
CA ASP A 444 23.60 -42.29 -0.14
C ASP A 444 24.42 -41.41 -1.09
N PRO A 445 25.68 -41.77 -1.37
CA PRO A 445 26.51 -41.05 -2.33
C PRO A 445 26.11 -41.53 -3.73
N GLY A 446 24.94 -41.09 -4.21
CA GLY A 446 24.37 -41.73 -5.40
C GLY A 446 23.21 -41.03 -6.08
N GLU A 447 22.77 -39.86 -5.65
CA GLU A 447 21.78 -39.09 -6.40
C GLU A 447 21.95 -37.59 -6.06
N ASP A 448 22.53 -36.86 -7.01
CA ASP A 448 22.51 -35.40 -7.05
C ASP A 448 21.05 -34.96 -7.34
N THR A 449 20.15 -35.19 -6.39
CA THR A 449 18.86 -34.52 -6.40
C THR A 449 19.18 -33.08 -6.08
N GLY A 450 19.13 -32.19 -7.08
CA GLY A 450 19.43 -30.75 -6.95
C GLY A 450 18.48 -30.00 -6.00
N ALA A 451 18.41 -30.45 -4.74
CA ALA A 451 17.63 -29.89 -3.66
C ALA A 451 18.42 -28.74 -3.04
N PHE A 452 17.75 -27.61 -2.84
CA PHE A 452 18.28 -26.45 -2.16
C PHE A 452 18.62 -26.81 -0.71
N ASP A 453 19.81 -26.47 -0.22
CA ASP A 453 20.10 -26.53 1.22
C ASP A 453 19.03 -25.74 1.97
N LEU A 454 18.49 -26.27 3.07
CA LEU A 454 17.44 -25.60 3.83
C LEU A 454 18.00 -24.48 4.71
N PHE A 455 17.23 -23.42 4.93
CA PHE A 455 17.54 -22.47 6.02
C PHE A 455 17.36 -23.14 7.38
N PRO A 456 18.09 -22.69 8.42
CA PRO A 456 17.92 -23.19 9.77
C PRO A 456 16.48 -23.03 10.27
N GLY A 457 15.87 -24.16 10.65
CA GLY A 457 14.48 -24.20 11.12
C GLY A 457 13.44 -24.45 10.03
N GLU A 458 13.85 -24.64 8.77
CA GLU A 458 12.96 -25.19 7.74
C GLU A 458 12.93 -26.71 7.84
N SER A 459 11.72 -27.27 7.81
CA SER A 459 11.49 -28.70 7.59
C SER A 459 10.41 -28.87 6.53
N PHE A 460 10.65 -29.75 5.55
CA PHE A 460 9.59 -30.11 4.62
C PHE A 460 8.51 -30.86 5.40
N ASP A 461 7.31 -30.30 5.46
CA ASP A 461 6.16 -31.07 5.88
C ASP A 461 5.91 -32.12 4.81
N VAL A 462 6.30 -33.37 5.08
CA VAL A 462 5.94 -34.49 4.21
C VAL A 462 4.41 -34.61 4.32
N PRO A 463 3.65 -34.38 3.22
CA PRO A 463 2.21 -34.54 3.28
C PRO A 463 1.94 -35.98 3.71
N GLY A 464 1.22 -36.13 4.82
CA GLY A 464 0.98 -37.41 5.47
C GLY A 464 0.62 -38.50 4.45
N GLY A 465 1.44 -39.55 4.43
CA GLY A 465 1.09 -40.80 3.77
C GLY A 465 -0.25 -41.30 4.32
N LEU A 466 -1.09 -41.75 3.39
CA LEU A 466 -2.38 -42.40 3.63
C LEU A 466 -2.34 -43.47 4.74
#